data_AF-A0A9P1GG81-F1
#
_entry.id   AF-A0A9P1GG81-F1
#
_cell.length_a   1.000
_cell.length_b   1.000
_cell.length_c   1.000
_cell.angle_alpha   90.00
_cell.angle_beta   90.00
_cell.angle_gamma   90.00
#
_symmetry.space_group_name_H-M   'P 1'
#
loop_
_entity.id
_entity.type
_entity.pdbx_description
1 polymer ?
#
loop_
_entity_poly.entity_id
_entity_poly.type
_entity_poly.pdbx_seq_one_letter_code
_entity_poly.pdbx_strand_id
1 'polypeptide(L)'
;VGASDETSGRAAASWSVMVKASVAPPGFSWSRKDATKEAQKTTDEWEKRGCPDAPLLDFYMYRAQTDENYSPVNQDMANIGGMLWYLHNEIIWHHWIRVGSFSSTPKTRLEQWRIKMRPTCQLWNKGLTFGIVNTYDLGECTGPFKCQNIKHYGPTVGCETWDEGKMSHFPHEEWFHRVKYPHAAWYSLPGACSSKKFWAKDKGCALREPSGACPDGVEEPTGEIDCTYTYKKVGEISIDELEGISSFDDLMKKGGYEYSRSADKGKMLHFWDNINSTDANQRRIDITLKKFMDKYPDHPYLEDPTCDFDPRIFFPHWPKGDFH
;
A
#
# COMPACT_ATOMS: atom_id res chain seq x y z
N VAL A 1 -41.53 2.12 -49.51
CA VAL A 1 -42.49 1.01 -49.72
C VAL A 1 -41.67 -0.23 -50.05
N GLY A 2 -41.83 -1.32 -49.29
CA GLY A 2 -41.21 -2.62 -49.56
C GLY A 2 -40.33 -3.13 -48.42
N ALA A 3 -40.89 -4.02 -47.60
CA ALA A 3 -40.28 -4.70 -46.46
C ALA A 3 -40.12 -6.20 -46.76
N SER A 4 -39.15 -6.85 -46.09
CA SER A 4 -39.16 -8.25 -45.57
C SER A 4 -37.71 -8.59 -45.18
N ASP A 5 -37.31 -8.62 -43.91
CA ASP A 5 -37.56 -9.64 -42.88
C ASP A 5 -36.84 -10.98 -43.18
N GLU A 6 -35.75 -11.25 -42.46
CA GLU A 6 -35.28 -12.61 -42.20
C GLU A 6 -34.56 -12.67 -40.84
N THR A 7 -34.95 -13.70 -40.10
CA THR A 7 -34.66 -13.99 -38.70
C THR A 7 -33.50 -14.97 -38.57
N SER A 8 -32.70 -14.89 -37.51
CA SER A 8 -32.19 -16.11 -36.86
C SER A 8 -31.75 -15.81 -35.42
N GLY A 9 -32.09 -16.72 -34.52
CA GLY A 9 -31.64 -16.75 -33.14
C GLY A 9 -31.06 -18.11 -32.77
N ARG A 10 -30.57 -18.19 -31.52
CA ARG A 10 -30.07 -19.38 -30.78
C ARG A 10 -28.70 -19.88 -31.27
N ALA A 11 -27.80 -20.45 -30.45
CA ALA A 11 -28.00 -21.26 -29.25
C ALA A 11 -26.76 -21.23 -28.32
N ALA A 12 -27.01 -21.55 -27.06
CA ALA A 12 -26.03 -21.93 -26.05
C ALA A 12 -25.31 -23.25 -26.37
N ALA A 13 -24.06 -23.39 -25.93
CA ALA A 13 -23.37 -24.68 -25.88
C ALA A 13 -22.59 -24.83 -24.56
N SER A 14 -23.08 -25.77 -23.75
CA SER A 14 -22.47 -26.41 -22.60
C SER A 14 -21.07 -26.97 -22.90
N TRP A 15 -20.15 -26.88 -21.93
CA TRP A 15 -18.99 -27.76 -21.86
C TRP A 15 -18.93 -28.39 -20.47
N SER A 16 -19.44 -29.62 -20.39
CA SER A 16 -19.12 -30.58 -19.33
C SER A 16 -17.83 -31.29 -19.70
N VAL A 17 -16.84 -31.27 -18.81
CA VAL A 17 -15.68 -32.17 -18.89
C VAL A 17 -15.68 -33.04 -17.64
N MET A 18 -15.90 -34.33 -17.86
CA MET A 18 -15.77 -35.38 -16.85
C MET A 18 -14.32 -35.51 -16.41
N VAL A 19 -14.03 -35.33 -15.12
CA VAL A 19 -12.76 -35.74 -14.53
C VAL A 19 -12.94 -37.16 -13.98
N LYS A 20 -12.23 -38.12 -14.61
CA LYS A 20 -12.08 -39.49 -14.08
C LYS A 20 -11.35 -39.42 -12.73
N ALA A 21 -11.96 -40.01 -11.71
CA ALA A 21 -11.36 -40.18 -10.40
C ALA A 21 -10.19 -41.18 -10.46
N SER A 22 -9.01 -40.75 -10.04
CA SER A 22 -7.88 -41.62 -9.70
C SER A 22 -8.05 -42.16 -8.28
N VAL A 23 -7.92 -43.49 -8.15
CA VAL A 23 -8.10 -44.26 -6.91
C VAL A 23 -6.94 -44.02 -5.94
N ALA A 24 -7.25 -43.70 -4.68
CA ALA A 24 -6.29 -43.60 -3.58
C ALA A 24 -6.03 -45.00 -2.96
N PRO A 25 -4.84 -45.26 -2.37
CA PRO A 25 -4.53 -46.55 -1.75
C PRO A 25 -5.35 -46.77 -0.46
N PRO A 26 -5.59 -48.03 -0.07
CA PRO A 26 -6.53 -48.35 1.01
C PRO A 26 -5.87 -48.17 2.38
N GLY A 27 -6.56 -47.48 3.28
CA GLY A 27 -6.27 -47.56 4.72
C GLY A 27 -6.12 -46.23 5.46
N PHE A 28 -6.97 -45.24 5.22
CA PHE A 28 -7.39 -44.25 6.24
C PHE A 28 -8.56 -43.44 5.67
N SER A 29 -9.80 -43.75 6.06
CA SER A 29 -10.98 -43.00 5.60
C SER A 29 -11.23 -41.80 6.50
N TRP A 30 -10.60 -40.68 6.19
CA TRP A 30 -11.14 -39.39 6.61
C TRP A 30 -12.28 -39.04 5.66
N SER A 31 -13.51 -38.96 6.18
CA SER A 31 -14.63 -38.53 5.34
C SER A 31 -14.35 -37.10 4.87
N ARG A 32 -14.64 -36.81 3.60
CA ARG A 32 -14.44 -35.47 3.01
C ARG A 32 -15.21 -34.37 3.76
N LYS A 33 -16.19 -34.75 4.60
CA LYS A 33 -16.98 -33.84 5.44
C LYS A 33 -16.30 -33.53 6.79
N ASP A 34 -15.50 -34.45 7.32
CA ASP A 34 -14.79 -34.27 8.59
C ASP A 34 -13.55 -33.39 8.39
N ALA A 35 -12.81 -33.60 7.30
CA ALA A 35 -11.68 -32.74 6.91
C ALA A 35 -12.12 -31.28 6.69
N THR A 36 -13.31 -31.03 6.12
CA THR A 36 -13.84 -29.68 5.95
C THR A 36 -14.29 -29.04 7.26
N LYS A 37 -14.87 -29.82 8.20
CA LYS A 37 -15.30 -29.28 9.49
C LYS A 37 -14.14 -29.00 10.42
N GLU A 38 -13.12 -29.84 10.38
CA GLU A 38 -11.90 -29.66 11.18
C GLU A 38 -11.06 -28.50 10.63
N ALA A 39 -10.95 -28.36 9.30
CA ALA A 39 -10.36 -27.17 8.67
C ALA A 39 -11.14 -25.87 8.97
N GLN A 40 -12.49 -25.91 8.94
CA GLN A 40 -13.33 -24.76 9.28
C GLN A 40 -13.25 -24.39 10.78
N LYS A 41 -13.16 -25.40 11.66
CA LYS A 41 -13.01 -25.18 13.10
C LYS A 41 -11.64 -24.58 13.43
N THR A 42 -10.59 -24.99 12.72
CA THR A 42 -9.27 -24.36 12.84
C THR A 42 -9.23 -22.94 12.28
N THR A 43 -9.98 -22.59 11.23
CA THR A 43 -10.03 -21.18 10.79
C THR A 43 -10.73 -20.29 11.83
N ASP A 44 -11.85 -20.76 12.39
CA ASP A 44 -12.66 -19.97 13.35
C ASP A 44 -11.96 -19.80 14.72
N GLU A 45 -11.14 -20.76 15.14
CA GLU A 45 -10.37 -20.68 16.40
C GLU A 45 -9.11 -19.80 16.29
N TRP A 46 -8.48 -19.73 15.11
CA TRP A 46 -7.28 -18.91 14.87
C TRP A 46 -7.63 -17.45 14.60
N GLU A 47 -8.80 -17.18 14.01
CA GLU A 47 -9.32 -15.83 13.81
C GLU A 47 -9.60 -15.08 15.12
N LYS A 48 -9.79 -15.80 16.24
CA LYS A 48 -10.16 -15.21 17.55
C LYS A 48 -9.03 -15.14 18.59
N ARG A 49 -7.81 -15.57 18.25
CA ARG A 49 -6.65 -15.50 19.16
C ARG A 49 -5.47 -14.70 18.61
N GLY A 50 -5.63 -14.10 17.43
CA GLY A 50 -4.55 -13.43 16.71
C GLY A 50 -3.39 -14.36 16.37
N CYS A 51 -2.26 -13.77 15.97
CA CYS A 51 -1.03 -14.50 15.63
C CYS A 51 0.10 -14.14 16.62
N PRO A 52 0.07 -14.62 17.88
CA PRO A 52 1.03 -14.22 18.90
C PRO A 52 2.49 -14.60 18.56
N ASP A 53 2.69 -15.64 17.74
CA ASP A 53 4.02 -16.08 17.29
C ASP A 53 4.57 -15.26 16.11
N ALA A 54 3.73 -14.45 15.45
CA ALA A 54 4.19 -13.54 14.41
C ALA A 54 5.01 -12.38 15.00
N PRO A 55 5.94 -11.78 14.24
CA PRO A 55 6.67 -10.62 14.70
C PRO A 55 5.76 -9.41 14.89
N LEU A 56 6.01 -8.65 15.96
CA LEU A 56 5.52 -7.27 16.10
C LEU A 56 6.54 -6.35 15.43
N LEU A 57 6.12 -5.68 14.34
CA LEU A 57 6.93 -4.66 13.68
C LEU A 57 6.56 -3.29 14.23
N ASP A 58 7.56 -2.41 14.38
CA ASP A 58 7.41 -1.02 14.86
C ASP A 58 8.31 -0.12 14.02
N PHE A 59 7.70 0.74 13.20
CA PHE A 59 8.41 1.55 12.21
C PHE A 59 7.63 2.82 11.86
N TYR A 60 8.23 3.67 11.04
CA TYR A 60 7.57 4.88 10.54
C TYR A 60 7.05 4.71 9.13
N MET A 61 5.83 5.19 8.91
CA MET A 61 5.30 5.49 7.59
C MET A 61 5.13 6.99 7.43
N TYR A 62 5.17 7.45 6.19
CA TYR A 62 5.13 8.86 5.83
C TYR A 62 4.01 9.10 4.84
N ARG A 63 3.46 10.33 4.87
CA ARG A 63 2.45 10.79 3.91
C ARG A 63 2.65 12.24 3.55
N ALA A 64 2.63 12.57 2.26
CA ALA A 64 2.52 13.95 1.79
C ALA A 64 1.05 14.35 1.71
N GLN A 65 0.69 15.48 2.30
CA GLN A 65 -0.68 15.99 2.24
C GLN A 65 -0.77 17.51 2.40
N THR A 66 -2.00 18.02 2.33
CA THR A 66 -2.38 19.39 2.64
C THR A 66 -2.25 19.68 4.14
N ASP A 67 -2.62 20.90 4.52
CA ASP A 67 -2.72 21.25 5.93
C ASP A 67 -3.91 20.60 6.67
N GLU A 68 -4.84 19.98 5.94
CA GLU A 68 -5.98 19.27 6.51
C GLU A 68 -5.53 18.02 7.26
N ASN A 69 -6.24 17.61 8.31
CA ASN A 69 -5.96 16.38 9.04
C ASN A 69 -7.03 15.33 8.74
N TYR A 70 -6.61 14.18 8.23
CA TYR A 70 -7.47 13.02 7.99
C TYR A 70 -6.74 11.73 8.36
N SER A 71 -7.51 10.66 8.55
CA SER A 71 -6.98 9.35 8.94
C SER A 71 -6.07 8.76 7.85
N PRO A 72 -4.95 8.10 8.20
CA PRO A 72 -4.09 7.39 7.25
C PRO A 72 -4.71 6.05 6.80
N VAL A 73 -5.90 5.72 7.30
CA VAL A 73 -6.62 4.48 7.00
C VAL A 73 -7.34 4.59 5.65
N ASN A 74 -7.24 3.54 4.83
CA ASN A 74 -7.61 3.54 3.41
C ASN A 74 -6.89 4.65 2.63
N GLN A 75 -5.58 4.75 2.84
CA GLN A 75 -4.69 5.65 2.15
C GLN A 75 -3.38 4.94 1.83
N ASP A 76 -2.71 5.43 0.80
CA ASP A 76 -1.38 4.99 0.43
C ASP A 76 -0.34 5.75 1.26
N MET A 77 0.60 5.02 1.83
CA MET A 77 1.67 5.50 2.68
C MET A 77 3.01 5.08 2.07
N ALA A 78 4.12 5.61 2.56
CA ALA A 78 5.44 5.21 2.08
C ALA A 78 6.48 5.29 3.19
N ASN A 79 7.66 4.72 2.98
CA ASN A 79 8.83 5.18 3.73
C ASN A 79 9.34 6.52 3.18
N ILE A 80 10.43 7.06 3.73
CA ILE A 80 11.02 8.32 3.24
C ILE A 80 11.38 8.22 1.75
N GLY A 81 11.98 7.12 1.33
CA GLY A 81 12.36 6.90 -0.08
C GLY A 81 11.17 6.95 -1.03
N GLY A 82 10.11 6.20 -0.73
CA GLY A 82 8.87 6.20 -1.53
C GLY A 82 8.16 7.55 -1.50
N MET A 83 8.15 8.24 -0.35
CA MET A 83 7.56 9.57 -0.20
C MET A 83 8.27 10.63 -1.03
N LEU A 84 9.60 10.64 -0.99
CA LEU A 84 10.39 11.57 -1.79
C LEU A 84 10.29 11.23 -3.28
N TRP A 85 10.22 9.95 -3.65
CA TRP A 85 9.94 9.57 -5.03
C TRP A 85 8.57 10.08 -5.50
N TYR A 86 7.51 9.92 -4.70
CA TYR A 86 6.19 10.47 -5.00
C TYR A 86 6.24 11.98 -5.23
N LEU A 87 6.86 12.73 -4.32
CA LEU A 87 7.00 14.18 -4.47
C LEU A 87 7.77 14.54 -5.74
N HIS A 88 8.90 13.89 -5.99
CA HIS A 88 9.77 14.18 -7.12
C HIS A 88 9.13 13.80 -8.47
N ASN A 89 8.49 12.63 -8.51
CA ASN A 89 7.90 12.08 -9.71
C ASN A 89 6.55 12.76 -10.03
N GLU A 90 5.73 13.09 -9.05
CA GLU A 90 4.35 13.52 -9.33
C GLU A 90 4.05 14.97 -8.98
N ILE A 91 4.75 15.57 -8.01
CA ILE A 91 4.29 16.80 -7.38
C ILE A 91 5.12 18.03 -7.78
N ILE A 92 6.42 18.01 -7.52
CA ILE A 92 7.26 19.23 -7.52
C ILE A 92 7.58 19.78 -8.92
N TRP A 93 7.38 18.97 -9.98
CA TRP A 93 7.66 19.40 -11.35
C TRP A 93 6.52 20.28 -11.91
N HIS A 94 5.44 20.44 -11.16
CA HIS A 94 4.37 21.39 -11.45
C HIS A 94 4.77 22.79 -10.95
N HIS A 95 5.38 23.59 -11.83
CA HIS A 95 6.03 24.84 -11.45
C HIS A 95 5.12 25.90 -10.81
N TRP A 96 3.79 25.78 -10.79
CA TRP A 96 2.90 26.80 -10.21
C TRP A 96 2.15 26.34 -8.97
N ILE A 97 2.16 25.04 -8.67
CA ILE A 97 1.42 24.47 -7.53
C ILE A 97 1.89 23.03 -7.28
N ARG A 98 2.00 22.64 -6.01
CA ARG A 98 2.38 21.28 -5.60
C ARG A 98 1.21 20.30 -5.67
N VAL A 99 0.77 19.90 -6.86
CA VAL A 99 -0.33 18.93 -7.07
C VAL A 99 0.10 17.82 -8.03
N GLY A 100 -0.46 16.60 -7.89
CA GLY A 100 -0.18 15.50 -8.83
C GLY A 100 -1.14 15.46 -10.02
N SER A 101 -2.32 16.07 -9.86
CA SER A 101 -3.31 16.23 -10.91
C SER A 101 -4.18 17.46 -10.63
N PHE A 102 -4.91 17.94 -11.64
CA PHE A 102 -5.81 19.10 -11.51
C PHE A 102 -6.93 18.91 -10.47
N SER A 103 -7.29 17.68 -10.14
CA SER A 103 -8.30 17.34 -9.13
C SER A 103 -7.71 17.03 -7.76
N SER A 104 -6.38 16.94 -7.64
CA SER A 104 -5.71 16.66 -6.37
C SER A 104 -5.48 17.94 -5.57
N THR A 105 -5.51 17.81 -4.24
CA THR A 105 -5.22 18.93 -3.35
C THR A 105 -3.72 19.20 -3.27
N PRO A 106 -3.29 20.45 -3.02
CA PRO A 106 -1.89 20.79 -2.89
C PRO A 106 -1.19 20.06 -1.73
N LYS A 107 0.06 19.66 -1.93
CA LYS A 107 0.88 19.07 -0.88
C LYS A 107 1.70 20.18 -0.22
N THR A 108 1.63 20.27 1.10
CA THR A 108 2.28 21.31 1.90
C THR A 108 3.25 20.72 2.92
N ARG A 109 3.01 19.48 3.37
CA ARG A 109 3.80 18.83 4.42
C ARG A 109 3.97 17.33 4.21
N LEU A 110 4.98 16.79 4.88
CA LEU A 110 5.21 15.36 5.09
C LEU A 110 4.85 15.05 6.54
N GLU A 111 3.90 14.16 6.74
CA GLU A 111 3.56 13.61 8.06
C GLU A 111 4.36 12.35 8.34
N GLN A 112 4.75 12.17 9.61
CA GLN A 112 5.36 10.97 10.14
C GLN A 112 4.37 10.26 11.08
N TRP A 113 4.10 9.00 10.77
CA TRP A 113 3.20 8.13 11.50
C TRP A 113 3.98 6.95 12.06
N ARG A 114 3.92 6.74 13.37
CA ARG A 114 4.41 5.49 13.97
C ARG A 114 3.37 4.41 13.75
N ILE A 115 3.80 3.31 13.16
CA ILE A 115 2.98 2.14 12.87
C ILE A 115 3.53 0.98 13.67
N LYS A 116 2.64 0.28 14.39
CA LYS A 116 2.93 -1.06 14.84
C LYS A 116 2.04 -2.01 14.08
N MET A 117 2.57 -3.13 13.61
CA MET A 117 1.76 -4.14 12.92
C MET A 117 2.15 -5.54 13.32
N ARG A 118 1.19 -6.45 13.16
CA ARG A 118 1.37 -7.88 13.26
C ARG A 118 0.58 -8.53 12.13
N PRO A 119 1.20 -9.41 11.32
CA PRO A 119 0.48 -10.08 10.24
C PRO A 119 -0.64 -10.96 10.78
N THR A 120 -1.63 -11.21 9.94
CA THR A 120 -2.64 -12.23 10.24
C THR A 120 -2.03 -13.62 10.25
N CYS A 121 -2.63 -14.55 11.00
CA CYS A 121 -2.21 -15.96 10.99
C CYS A 121 -2.17 -16.53 9.56
N GLN A 122 -3.16 -16.18 8.75
CA GLN A 122 -3.31 -16.62 7.37
C GLN A 122 -2.12 -16.19 6.51
N LEU A 123 -1.61 -14.97 6.75
CA LEU A 123 -0.45 -14.43 6.05
C LEU A 123 0.85 -15.01 6.60
N TRP A 124 1.00 -15.03 7.93
CA TRP A 124 2.22 -15.51 8.60
C TRP A 124 2.49 -17.00 8.35
N ASN A 125 1.44 -17.83 8.31
CA ASN A 125 1.56 -19.26 7.99
C ASN A 125 2.05 -19.52 6.55
N LYS A 126 2.07 -18.50 5.68
CA LYS A 126 2.67 -18.55 4.35
C LYS A 126 4.12 -18.06 4.32
N GLY A 127 4.65 -17.61 5.46
CA GLY A 127 5.98 -17.01 5.57
C GLY A 127 6.03 -15.55 5.11
N LEU A 128 4.91 -14.82 5.20
CA LEU A 128 4.81 -13.40 4.83
C LEU A 128 4.42 -12.56 6.05
N THR A 129 5.00 -11.37 6.16
CA THR A 129 4.61 -10.33 7.13
C THR A 129 3.76 -9.24 6.48
N PHE A 130 3.98 -8.97 5.20
CA PHE A 130 3.18 -8.03 4.43
C PHE A 130 2.30 -8.71 3.39
N GLY A 131 1.10 -8.16 3.23
CA GLY A 131 0.23 -8.47 2.11
C GLY A 131 0.63 -7.67 0.88
N ILE A 132 -0.19 -7.78 -0.15
CA ILE A 132 -0.11 -6.90 -1.31
C ILE A 132 -0.46 -5.46 -0.93
N VAL A 133 0.28 -4.48 -1.45
CA VAL A 133 -0.12 -3.08 -1.40
C VAL A 133 -1.46 -2.89 -2.15
N ASN A 134 -2.41 -2.24 -1.49
CA ASN A 134 -3.67 -1.87 -2.12
C ASN A 134 -3.68 -0.35 -2.33
N THR A 135 -4.08 0.09 -3.52
CA THR A 135 -4.20 1.51 -3.85
C THR A 135 -5.55 2.04 -3.40
N TYR A 136 -5.55 3.21 -2.77
CA TYR A 136 -6.78 3.84 -2.27
C TYR A 136 -7.05 5.21 -2.90
N ASP A 137 -8.06 5.26 -3.77
CA ASP A 137 -8.55 6.51 -4.34
C ASP A 137 -9.77 7.01 -3.58
N LEU A 138 -9.61 8.15 -2.88
CA LEU A 138 -10.70 8.77 -2.11
C LEU A 138 -11.31 7.80 -1.08
N GLY A 139 -10.47 6.93 -0.50
CA GLY A 139 -10.84 5.94 0.51
C GLY A 139 -11.39 4.63 -0.04
N GLU A 140 -11.58 4.53 -1.35
CA GLU A 140 -11.98 3.32 -2.06
C GLU A 140 -10.73 2.57 -2.53
N CYS A 141 -10.70 1.28 -2.26
CA CYS A 141 -9.68 0.37 -2.73
C CYS A 141 -9.89 0.11 -4.22
N THR A 142 -9.01 0.66 -5.05
CA THR A 142 -9.15 0.61 -6.52
C THR A 142 -8.34 -0.49 -7.16
N GLY A 143 -7.32 -0.99 -6.48
CA GLY A 143 -6.49 -2.06 -6.99
C GLY A 143 -5.48 -2.59 -6.00
N PRO A 144 -4.82 -3.69 -6.36
CA PRO A 144 -5.04 -4.48 -7.58
C PRO A 144 -6.28 -5.39 -7.47
N PHE A 145 -6.78 -5.89 -8.61
CA PHE A 145 -7.89 -6.87 -8.70
C PHE A 145 -9.16 -6.52 -7.91
N LYS A 146 -9.53 -5.25 -7.80
CA LYS A 146 -10.66 -4.78 -6.97
C LYS A 146 -10.56 -5.24 -5.51
N CYS A 147 -9.34 -5.38 -5.02
CA CYS A 147 -8.98 -5.71 -3.64
C CYS A 147 -9.63 -6.99 -3.09
N GLN A 148 -9.80 -7.99 -3.96
CA GLN A 148 -10.38 -9.29 -3.58
C GLN A 148 -9.53 -10.02 -2.53
N ASN A 149 -8.22 -9.72 -2.45
CA ASN A 149 -7.32 -10.20 -1.41
C ASN A 149 -7.82 -9.92 0.01
N ILE A 150 -8.48 -8.79 0.27
CA ILE A 150 -8.99 -8.43 1.60
C ILE A 150 -9.99 -9.48 2.10
N LYS A 151 -10.80 -10.05 1.20
CA LYS A 151 -11.75 -11.12 1.56
C LYS A 151 -11.08 -12.45 1.89
N HIS A 152 -9.88 -12.69 1.38
CA HIS A 152 -9.16 -13.95 1.53
C HIS A 152 -8.16 -13.94 2.68
N TYR A 153 -7.47 -12.81 2.88
CA TYR A 153 -6.37 -12.68 3.83
C TYR A 153 -6.69 -11.72 4.98
N GLY A 154 -7.84 -11.06 4.93
CA GLY A 154 -8.19 -9.96 5.82
C GLY A 154 -7.53 -8.63 5.40
N PRO A 155 -7.82 -7.55 6.14
CA PRO A 155 -7.21 -6.23 5.95
C PRO A 155 -5.76 -6.24 6.45
N THR A 156 -4.89 -6.83 5.64
CA THR A 156 -3.44 -6.94 5.90
C THR A 156 -2.73 -5.66 5.47
N VAL A 157 -1.75 -5.21 6.26
CA VAL A 157 -0.86 -4.12 5.83
C VAL A 157 -0.11 -4.60 4.58
N GLY A 158 -0.23 -3.83 3.52
CA GLY A 158 0.40 -4.14 2.24
C GLY A 158 1.75 -3.47 2.13
N CYS A 159 2.68 -4.06 1.38
CA CYS A 159 3.91 -3.40 0.98
C CYS A 159 4.23 -3.65 -0.50
N GLU A 160 4.94 -2.72 -1.10
CA GLU A 160 5.68 -2.92 -2.35
C GLU A 160 7.03 -2.20 -2.28
N THR A 161 8.01 -2.69 -3.04
CA THR A 161 9.32 -2.07 -3.20
C THR A 161 9.93 -2.44 -4.55
N TRP A 162 10.84 -1.60 -5.04
CA TRP A 162 11.57 -1.81 -6.30
C TRP A 162 13.02 -2.26 -6.09
N ASP A 163 13.34 -2.77 -4.90
CA ASP A 163 14.65 -3.34 -4.61
C ASP A 163 14.99 -4.50 -5.56
N GLU A 164 16.25 -4.53 -6.02
CA GLU A 164 16.72 -5.56 -6.94
C GLU A 164 16.64 -6.96 -6.32
N GLY A 165 16.22 -7.94 -7.13
CA GLY A 165 16.07 -9.32 -6.69
C GLY A 165 14.79 -9.60 -5.88
N LYS A 166 13.92 -8.61 -5.67
CA LYS A 166 12.60 -8.79 -5.03
C LYS A 166 11.49 -8.87 -6.08
N MET A 167 10.48 -9.70 -5.80
CA MET A 167 9.22 -9.75 -6.57
C MET A 167 8.16 -8.78 -6.03
N SER A 168 8.54 -7.97 -5.05
CA SER A 168 7.64 -7.06 -4.32
C SER A 168 7.35 -5.75 -5.08
N HIS A 169 7.75 -5.65 -6.35
CA HIS A 169 7.45 -4.49 -7.21
C HIS A 169 6.04 -4.55 -7.81
N PHE A 170 5.29 -5.63 -7.56
CA PHE A 170 3.89 -5.77 -7.93
C PHE A 170 2.98 -5.02 -6.92
N PRO A 171 1.94 -4.30 -7.36
CA PRO A 171 1.38 -4.28 -8.72
C PRO A 171 2.02 -3.26 -9.67
N HIS A 172 2.92 -2.40 -9.21
CA HIS A 172 3.46 -1.30 -10.01
C HIS A 172 4.82 -1.63 -10.65
N GLU A 173 4.85 -2.72 -11.41
CA GLU A 173 6.04 -3.26 -12.08
C GLU A 173 6.59 -2.34 -13.16
N GLU A 174 5.77 -1.44 -13.71
CA GLU A 174 6.17 -0.43 -14.69
C GLU A 174 7.23 0.55 -14.17
N TRP A 175 7.35 0.68 -12.84
CA TRP A 175 8.35 1.53 -12.19
C TRP A 175 9.64 0.78 -11.84
N PHE A 176 9.69 -0.54 -12.06
CA PHE A 176 10.89 -1.32 -11.83
C PHE A 176 12.05 -0.79 -12.70
N HIS A 177 13.23 -0.64 -12.07
CA HIS A 177 14.41 0.06 -12.60
C HIS A 177 14.28 1.58 -12.88
N ARG A 178 13.08 2.18 -12.77
CA ARG A 178 12.86 3.63 -12.93
C ARG A 178 12.95 4.38 -11.61
N VAL A 179 12.58 3.73 -10.51
CA VAL A 179 12.77 4.29 -9.16
C VAL A 179 14.25 4.26 -8.82
N LYS A 180 14.86 5.43 -8.61
CA LYS A 180 16.26 5.59 -8.20
C LYS A 180 16.40 6.03 -6.75
N TYR A 181 15.33 6.00 -5.97
CA TYR A 181 15.37 6.17 -4.52
C TYR A 181 15.66 4.82 -3.88
N PRO A 182 16.82 4.64 -3.21
CA PRO A 182 17.17 3.38 -2.56
C PRO A 182 16.09 2.95 -1.57
N HIS A 183 15.76 1.65 -1.58
CA HIS A 183 14.81 1.04 -0.65
C HIS A 183 13.45 1.74 -0.60
N ALA A 184 13.07 2.46 -1.65
CA ALA A 184 11.76 3.07 -1.72
C ALA A 184 10.67 2.00 -1.59
N ALA A 185 9.78 2.19 -0.63
CA ALA A 185 8.69 1.29 -0.34
C ALA A 185 7.40 2.06 -0.16
N TRP A 186 6.32 1.48 -0.69
CA TRP A 186 4.96 1.94 -0.46
C TRP A 186 4.27 0.95 0.46
N TYR A 187 3.31 1.48 1.22
CA TYR A 187 2.51 0.71 2.14
C TYR A 187 1.05 1.07 2.01
N SER A 188 0.17 0.13 2.31
CA SER A 188 -1.26 0.38 2.35
C SER A 188 -1.83 -0.02 3.70
N LEU A 189 -2.70 0.81 4.27
CA LEU A 189 -3.36 0.59 5.57
C LEU A 189 -4.86 0.35 5.38
N PRO A 190 -5.33 -0.90 5.20
CA PRO A 190 -6.73 -1.16 4.92
C PRO A 190 -7.64 -0.86 6.10
N GLY A 191 -8.67 -0.06 5.84
CA GLY A 191 -9.69 0.28 6.81
C GLY A 191 -11.04 -0.31 6.53
N ALA A 192 -11.97 0.02 7.42
CA ALA A 192 -13.35 -0.39 7.26
C ALA A 192 -13.97 0.17 5.97
N CYS A 193 -14.86 -0.63 5.37
CA CYS A 193 -15.57 -0.27 4.14
C CYS A 193 -14.62 0.18 3.02
N SER A 194 -13.58 -0.62 2.78
CA SER A 194 -12.56 -0.34 1.76
C SER A 194 -13.13 -0.34 0.35
N SER A 195 -14.30 -0.94 0.09
CA SER A 195 -14.94 -0.96 -1.23
C SER A 195 -15.69 0.32 -1.62
N LYS A 196 -15.61 1.38 -0.81
CA LYS A 196 -16.38 2.62 -1.01
C LYS A 196 -15.51 3.86 -0.83
N LYS A 197 -15.85 4.92 -1.57
CA LYS A 197 -15.31 6.27 -1.33
C LYS A 197 -15.77 6.81 0.00
N PHE A 198 -15.03 7.77 0.56
CA PHE A 198 -15.28 8.35 1.89
C PHE A 198 -16.75 8.68 2.17
N TRP A 199 -17.42 9.35 1.23
CA TRP A 199 -18.82 9.79 1.39
C TRP A 199 -19.87 8.69 1.23
N ALA A 200 -19.46 7.49 0.78
CA ALA A 200 -20.35 6.34 0.58
C ALA A 200 -20.15 5.26 1.65
N LYS A 201 -19.30 5.50 2.66
CA LYS A 201 -19.10 4.58 3.78
C LYS A 201 -20.24 4.67 4.78
N ASP A 202 -20.75 3.53 5.21
CA ASP A 202 -21.79 3.42 6.23
C ASP A 202 -21.49 2.30 7.24
N LYS A 203 -22.25 2.25 8.33
CA LYS A 203 -22.09 1.24 9.39
C LYS A 203 -22.29 -0.19 8.87
N GLY A 204 -23.22 -0.40 7.94
CA GLY A 204 -23.49 -1.73 7.39
C GLY A 204 -22.33 -2.24 6.54
N CYS A 205 -21.67 -1.35 5.79
CA CYS A 205 -20.47 -1.64 5.05
C CYS A 205 -19.28 -1.93 5.98
N ALA A 206 -19.07 -1.09 7.00
CA ALA A 206 -18.00 -1.29 7.98
C ALA A 206 -18.13 -2.62 8.74
N LEU A 207 -19.34 -3.12 8.97
CA LEU A 207 -19.59 -4.45 9.56
C LEU A 207 -19.24 -5.61 8.61
N ARG A 208 -19.40 -5.42 7.29
CA ARG A 208 -19.10 -6.46 6.28
C ARG A 208 -17.63 -6.45 5.84
N GLU A 209 -17.00 -5.29 5.92
CA GLU A 209 -15.61 -5.04 5.54
C GLU A 209 -14.93 -4.38 6.74
N PRO A 210 -14.46 -5.18 7.72
CA PRO A 210 -13.82 -4.65 8.92
C PRO A 210 -12.49 -3.97 8.58
N SER A 211 -12.07 -3.08 9.49
CA SER A 211 -10.79 -2.40 9.43
C SER A 211 -9.66 -3.30 9.90
N GLY A 212 -8.46 -3.18 9.34
CA GLY A 212 -7.26 -3.76 9.96
C GLY A 212 -6.74 -2.92 11.12
N ALA A 213 -7.11 -1.63 11.17
CA ALA A 213 -6.77 -0.78 12.31
C ALA A 213 -7.42 -1.31 13.59
N CYS A 214 -6.59 -1.49 14.62
CA CYS A 214 -7.04 -1.86 15.95
C CYS A 214 -7.95 -0.79 16.57
N PRO A 215 -8.82 -1.18 17.52
CA PRO A 215 -9.60 -0.23 18.31
C PRO A 215 -8.73 0.78 19.05
N ASP A 216 -9.30 1.97 19.31
CA ASP A 216 -8.64 3.02 20.08
C ASP A 216 -8.17 2.51 21.45
N GLY A 217 -6.94 2.87 21.83
CA GLY A 217 -6.32 2.47 23.10
C GLY A 217 -5.60 1.12 23.06
N VAL A 218 -5.68 0.37 21.95
CA VAL A 218 -4.81 -0.79 21.74
C VAL A 218 -3.42 -0.33 21.32
N GLU A 219 -2.40 -0.69 22.08
CA GLU A 219 -1.00 -0.32 21.82
C GLU A 219 -0.27 -1.34 20.94
N GLU A 220 -0.64 -2.62 21.03
CA GLU A 220 -0.01 -3.71 20.28
C GLU A 220 -1.06 -4.48 19.47
N PRO A 221 -0.91 -4.56 18.14
CA PRO A 221 -1.80 -5.34 17.29
C PRO A 221 -1.70 -6.83 17.60
N THR A 222 -2.86 -7.49 17.60
CA THR A 222 -3.00 -8.92 17.86
C THR A 222 -2.74 -9.76 16.61
N GLY A 223 -2.84 -9.15 15.41
CA GLY A 223 -2.84 -9.88 14.15
C GLY A 223 -4.19 -10.55 13.87
N GLU A 224 -5.23 -10.22 14.62
CA GLU A 224 -6.61 -10.57 14.26
C GLU A 224 -7.05 -9.73 13.05
N ILE A 225 -8.06 -10.22 12.32
CA ILE A 225 -8.54 -9.57 11.10
C ILE A 225 -9.06 -8.14 11.36
N ASP A 226 -9.40 -7.79 12.60
CA ASP A 226 -9.87 -6.47 13.01
C ASP A 226 -8.82 -5.68 13.82
N CYS A 227 -7.59 -6.20 13.94
CA CYS A 227 -6.50 -5.57 14.67
C CYS A 227 -5.12 -6.07 14.17
N THR A 228 -4.80 -5.72 12.93
CA THR A 228 -3.51 -6.00 12.27
C THR A 228 -2.50 -4.87 12.45
N TYR A 229 -2.94 -3.63 12.70
CA TYR A 229 -2.04 -2.49 12.93
C TYR A 229 -2.62 -1.43 13.88
N THR A 230 -1.72 -0.70 14.54
CA THR A 230 -2.01 0.57 15.21
C THR A 230 -1.26 1.68 14.48
N TYR A 231 -1.76 2.91 14.59
CA TYR A 231 -1.12 4.07 13.96
C TYR A 231 -1.24 5.30 14.86
N LYS A 232 -0.18 6.11 14.88
CA LYS A 232 -0.15 7.38 15.61
C LYS A 232 0.66 8.42 14.83
N LYS A 233 0.07 9.59 14.56
CA LYS A 233 0.83 10.73 14.03
C LYS A 233 1.78 11.20 15.11
N VAL A 234 3.07 11.20 14.82
CA VAL A 234 4.11 11.59 15.78
C VAL A 234 4.83 12.87 15.37
N GLY A 235 4.89 13.20 14.08
CA GLY A 235 5.57 14.40 13.63
C GLY A 235 5.17 14.84 12.23
N GLU A 236 5.68 15.99 11.82
CA GLU A 236 5.55 16.53 10.46
C GLU A 236 6.63 17.57 10.16
N ILE A 237 6.96 17.72 8.89
CA ILE A 237 7.77 18.85 8.36
C ILE A 237 7.06 19.43 7.15
N SER A 238 7.15 20.75 6.94
CA SER A 238 6.66 21.33 5.68
C SER A 238 7.61 20.99 4.53
N ILE A 239 7.11 21.02 3.30
CA ILE A 239 7.96 20.85 2.11
C ILE A 239 8.95 22.02 1.99
N ASP A 240 8.54 23.24 2.38
CA ASP A 240 9.44 24.41 2.43
C ASP A 240 10.60 24.20 3.42
N GLU A 241 10.29 23.65 4.61
CA GLU A 241 11.28 23.29 5.62
C GLU A 241 12.24 22.21 5.09
N LEU A 242 11.71 21.21 4.38
CA LEU A 242 12.50 20.16 3.73
C LEU A 242 13.49 20.75 2.71
N GLU A 243 13.01 21.64 1.86
CA GLU A 243 13.79 22.26 0.78
C GLU A 243 14.74 23.36 1.25
N GLY A 244 14.55 23.86 2.48
CA GLY A 244 15.33 24.96 3.02
C GLY A 244 14.98 26.31 2.39
N ILE A 245 13.73 26.48 1.95
CA ILE A 245 13.21 27.74 1.42
C ILE A 245 12.26 28.40 2.44
N SER A 246 12.11 29.72 2.35
CA SER A 246 11.17 30.45 3.23
C SER A 246 9.70 30.20 2.86
N SER A 247 9.43 30.11 1.55
CA SER A 247 8.09 29.91 0.99
C SER A 247 8.20 29.52 -0.48
N PHE A 248 7.38 28.55 -0.91
CA PHE A 248 7.18 28.22 -2.32
C PHE A 248 6.76 29.44 -3.15
N ASP A 249 5.84 30.27 -2.65
CA ASP A 249 5.35 31.45 -3.38
C ASP A 249 6.47 32.46 -3.65
N ASP A 250 7.40 32.62 -2.70
CA ASP A 250 8.53 33.54 -2.85
C ASP A 250 9.59 33.01 -3.82
N LEU A 251 9.79 31.68 -3.88
CA LEU A 251 10.60 31.05 -4.93
C LEU A 251 10.01 31.38 -6.31
N MET A 252 8.70 31.23 -6.45
CA MET A 252 7.99 31.47 -7.70
C MET A 252 8.00 32.94 -8.13
N LYS A 253 7.76 33.88 -7.21
CA LYS A 253 7.82 35.34 -7.50
C LYS A 253 9.20 35.79 -7.98
N LYS A 254 10.27 35.12 -7.54
CA LYS A 254 11.65 35.37 -8.00
C LYS A 254 11.99 34.69 -9.33
N GLY A 255 11.04 33.97 -9.92
CA GLY A 255 11.21 33.23 -11.17
C GLY A 255 12.03 31.94 -11.02
N GLY A 256 12.11 31.39 -9.80
CA GLY A 256 12.60 30.05 -9.52
C GLY A 256 11.54 28.98 -9.75
N TYR A 257 11.93 27.71 -9.59
CA TYR A 257 11.04 26.55 -9.57
C TYR A 257 11.76 25.39 -8.88
N GLU A 258 11.00 24.47 -8.27
CA GLU A 258 11.57 23.37 -7.48
C GLU A 258 12.31 22.35 -8.33
N TYR A 259 11.72 21.98 -9.47
CA TYR A 259 12.30 20.98 -10.35
C TYR A 259 11.72 21.06 -11.76
N SER A 260 12.56 20.84 -12.78
CA SER A 260 12.15 20.69 -14.18
C SER A 260 12.64 19.36 -14.72
N ARG A 261 11.72 18.52 -15.20
CA ARG A 261 12.04 17.19 -15.77
C ARG A 261 12.96 17.26 -16.99
N SER A 262 12.87 18.31 -17.81
CA SER A 262 13.71 18.45 -19.01
C SER A 262 15.13 18.88 -18.68
N ALA A 263 15.31 19.64 -17.60
CA ALA A 263 16.62 20.08 -17.14
C ALA A 263 17.25 19.15 -16.08
N ASP A 264 16.45 18.24 -15.51
CA ASP A 264 16.77 17.38 -14.36
C ASP A 264 17.32 18.18 -13.16
N LYS A 265 16.76 19.39 -12.96
CA LYS A 265 17.16 20.31 -11.89
C LYS A 265 16.12 21.38 -11.62
N GLY A 266 16.22 22.00 -10.44
CA GLY A 266 15.49 23.22 -10.10
C GLY A 266 16.20 24.50 -10.57
N LYS A 267 15.55 25.63 -10.30
CA LYS A 267 16.11 26.97 -10.54
C LYS A 267 15.97 27.79 -9.26
N MET A 268 17.11 28.24 -8.73
CA MET A 268 17.24 28.88 -7.41
C MET A 268 16.96 27.96 -6.20
N LEU A 269 16.64 26.70 -6.46
CA LEU A 269 16.54 25.60 -5.50
C LEU A 269 17.17 24.38 -6.17
N HIS A 270 18.08 23.70 -5.46
CA HIS A 270 18.85 22.54 -5.98
C HIS A 270 18.55 21.24 -5.23
N PHE A 271 17.62 21.27 -4.27
CA PHE A 271 17.29 20.12 -3.45
C PHE A 271 16.86 18.91 -4.30
N TRP A 272 16.18 19.13 -5.42
CA TRP A 272 15.61 18.09 -6.29
C TRP A 272 16.46 17.74 -7.53
N ASP A 273 17.66 18.25 -7.68
CA ASP A 273 18.48 17.99 -8.89
C ASP A 273 18.91 16.52 -9.07
N ASN A 274 18.85 15.98 -10.28
CA ASN A 274 19.27 14.64 -10.64
C ASN A 274 18.39 13.52 -10.06
N ILE A 275 17.13 13.41 -10.51
CA ILE A 275 16.20 12.34 -10.10
C ILE A 275 16.74 10.95 -10.41
N ASN A 276 17.56 10.81 -11.45
CA ASN A 276 18.09 9.52 -11.89
C ASN A 276 19.39 9.11 -11.16
N SER A 277 19.88 9.94 -10.22
CA SER A 277 21.07 9.64 -9.44
C SER A 277 20.70 9.01 -8.10
N THR A 278 21.07 7.75 -7.92
CA THR A 278 20.91 7.02 -6.66
C THR A 278 21.57 7.74 -5.49
N ASP A 279 22.76 8.29 -5.68
CA ASP A 279 23.47 9.07 -4.65
C ASP A 279 22.74 10.37 -4.28
N ALA A 280 22.21 11.09 -5.28
CA ALA A 280 21.46 12.31 -5.02
C ALA A 280 20.18 12.00 -4.23
N ASN A 281 19.50 10.90 -4.57
CA ASN A 281 18.29 10.46 -3.90
C ASN A 281 18.56 9.95 -2.48
N GLN A 282 19.65 9.21 -2.26
CA GLN A 282 20.09 8.82 -0.91
C GLN A 282 20.35 10.06 -0.04
N ARG A 283 21.05 11.07 -0.57
CA ARG A 283 21.28 12.32 0.17
C ARG A 283 19.97 13.01 0.56
N ARG A 284 18.93 12.98 -0.29
CA ARG A 284 17.61 13.52 0.06
C ARG A 284 16.94 12.73 1.18
N ILE A 285 17.02 11.41 1.15
CA ILE A 285 16.54 10.53 2.23
C ILE A 285 17.24 10.91 3.54
N ASP A 286 18.58 10.99 3.53
CA ASP A 286 19.39 11.32 4.71
C ASP A 286 19.06 12.71 5.28
N ILE A 287 18.91 13.72 4.41
CA ILE A 287 18.52 15.08 4.82
C ILE A 287 17.12 15.07 5.45
N THR A 288 16.19 14.33 4.87
CA THR A 288 14.81 14.26 5.35
C THR A 288 14.74 13.58 6.70
N LEU A 289 15.42 12.43 6.85
CA LEU A 289 15.56 11.73 8.12
C LEU A 289 16.18 12.63 9.19
N LYS A 290 17.28 13.32 8.84
CA LYS A 290 17.93 14.26 9.75
C LYS A 290 16.99 15.38 10.22
N LYS A 291 16.16 15.93 9.33
CA LYS A 291 15.18 16.97 9.71
C LYS A 291 14.15 16.47 10.70
N PHE A 292 13.62 15.26 10.50
CA PHE A 292 12.73 14.65 11.49
C PHE A 292 13.43 14.42 12.83
N MET A 293 14.67 13.91 12.82
CA MET A 293 15.44 13.69 14.05
C MET A 293 15.78 14.99 14.79
N ASP A 294 16.14 16.04 14.05
CA ASP A 294 16.47 17.34 14.64
C ASP A 294 15.22 18.02 15.24
N LYS A 295 14.07 17.90 14.56
CA LYS A 295 12.79 18.52 14.99
C LYS A 295 12.11 17.73 16.11
N TYR A 296 12.28 16.41 16.11
CA TYR A 296 11.68 15.48 17.08
C TYR A 296 12.75 14.60 17.73
N PRO A 297 13.63 15.19 18.57
CA PRO A 297 14.78 14.48 19.13
C PRO A 297 14.43 13.32 20.06
N ASP A 298 13.21 13.30 20.61
CA ASP A 298 12.71 12.24 21.48
C ASP A 298 12.15 11.03 20.71
N HIS A 299 12.03 11.12 19.38
CA HIS A 299 11.59 9.98 18.56
C HIS A 299 12.76 9.00 18.36
N PRO A 300 12.56 7.70 18.63
CA PRO A 300 13.60 6.71 18.33
C PRO A 300 13.85 6.63 16.83
N TYR A 301 15.07 6.28 16.44
CA TYR A 301 15.30 5.80 15.08
C TYR A 301 14.71 4.38 14.95
N LEU A 302 13.86 4.18 13.95
CA LEU A 302 13.27 2.89 13.61
C LEU A 302 13.65 2.56 12.16
N GLU A 303 14.24 1.38 11.95
CA GLU A 303 14.60 0.90 10.62
C GLU A 303 13.34 0.55 9.82
N ASP A 304 13.35 0.82 8.52
CA ASP A 304 12.27 0.40 7.64
C ASP A 304 12.24 -1.14 7.56
N PRO A 305 11.07 -1.78 7.70
CA PRO A 305 10.97 -3.21 7.59
C PRO A 305 11.24 -3.66 6.15
N THR A 306 11.85 -4.84 5.99
CA THR A 306 11.96 -5.46 4.67
C THR A 306 10.57 -5.82 4.15
N CYS A 307 10.19 -5.30 2.98
CA CYS A 307 9.01 -5.75 2.28
C CYS A 307 9.24 -7.19 1.77
N ASP A 308 8.58 -8.15 2.40
CA ASP A 308 8.69 -9.58 2.08
C ASP A 308 7.57 -10.09 1.17
N PHE A 309 6.67 -9.21 0.74
CA PHE A 309 5.58 -9.55 -0.16
C PHE A 309 6.10 -10.26 -1.42
N ASP A 310 5.53 -11.42 -1.72
CA ASP A 310 5.83 -12.19 -2.93
C ASP A 310 4.52 -12.64 -3.59
N PRO A 311 4.20 -12.17 -4.82
CA PRO A 311 2.96 -12.52 -5.50
C PRO A 311 2.85 -14.02 -5.77
N ARG A 312 3.97 -14.76 -5.85
CA ARG A 312 3.97 -16.23 -6.07
C ARG A 312 3.52 -17.00 -4.83
N ILE A 313 3.75 -16.44 -3.64
CA ILE A 313 3.33 -17.01 -2.36
C ILE A 313 1.91 -16.54 -2.03
N PHE A 314 1.63 -15.26 -2.26
CA PHE A 314 0.37 -14.63 -1.93
C PHE A 314 -0.76 -15.05 -2.89
N PHE A 315 -0.47 -15.27 -4.17
CA PHE A 315 -1.41 -15.77 -5.19
C PHE A 315 -0.97 -17.13 -5.77
N PRO A 316 -1.00 -18.21 -4.98
CA PRO A 316 -0.40 -19.50 -5.38
C PRO A 316 -1.09 -20.19 -6.57
N HIS A 317 -2.31 -19.78 -6.91
CA HIS A 317 -3.11 -20.32 -8.01
C HIS A 317 -3.17 -19.39 -9.23
N TRP A 318 -2.46 -18.26 -9.20
CA TRP A 318 -2.35 -17.40 -10.37
C TRP A 318 -1.43 -18.07 -11.42
N PRO A 319 -1.78 -18.03 -12.72
CA PRO A 319 -0.95 -18.64 -13.74
C PRO A 319 0.48 -18.09 -13.67
N LYS A 320 1.46 -19.00 -13.57
CA LYS A 320 2.87 -18.65 -13.70
C LYS A 320 3.08 -18.07 -15.11
N GLY A 321 3.20 -16.75 -15.22
CA GLY A 321 3.47 -16.06 -16.50
C GLY A 321 2.64 -14.81 -16.77
N ASP A 322 1.57 -14.56 -16.01
CA ASP A 322 0.65 -13.42 -16.22
C ASP A 322 0.98 -12.19 -15.34
N PHE A 323 2.21 -12.09 -14.84
CA PHE A 323 2.72 -10.96 -14.05
C PHE A 323 3.85 -10.22 -14.79
N HIS A 324 3.67 -9.99 -16.10
CA HIS A 324 4.69 -9.45 -17.00
C HIS A 324 4.16 -8.36 -17.92
#